data_AF-A0A9Q0MVX5-F1
#
_entry.id   AF-A0A9Q0MVX5-F1
#
_cell.length_a   1.000
_cell.length_b   1.000
_cell.length_c   1.000
_cell.angle_alpha   90.00
_cell.angle_beta   90.00
_cell.angle_gamma   90.00
#
_symmetry.space_group_name_H-M   'P 1'
#
loop_
_entity.id
_entity.type
_entity.pdbx_description
1 polymer ?
#
loop_
_entity_poly.entity_id
_entity_poly.type
_entity_poly.pdbx_seq_one_letter_code
_entity_poly.pdbx_strand_id
1 'polypeptide(L)'
;MYLSYRLENWVVIYLQTMQERILPFIDNVIAVASKMGFEIRQPQTIFLPDPSIKEYLKCLEKAVHQNPQLVMVFFNYFNNADKYAAIKKTCTCDYGIPTQIITNKTLIKKSLTIATKVAIQLNCKLGGTPWLAEIPIKGLMTIGVDISRDKKDRKQFWGALVATMDLKDLRRELFFSCVTGFKEGGDYSSLLVIDIVKAVKEFYKYHGVFPKTIVIFREGVREGQLKFINENELEQIKAQLEEIYKANETKLNLVYIVTTKKISTRIFSFDEKKSITWHSCRRCYHTTRE
;
A
#
# COMPACT_ATOMS: atom_id res chain seq x y z
N MET A 1 -0.38 13.89 14.30
CA MET A 1 -0.98 12.91 13.39
C MET A 1 -2.47 13.16 13.43
N TYR A 2 -3.15 12.99 12.30
CA TYR A 2 -4.59 13.22 12.21
C TYR A 2 -5.38 12.23 13.07
N LEU A 3 -5.05 10.94 12.97
CA LEU A 3 -5.58 9.85 13.78
C LEU A 3 -4.41 8.96 14.20
N SER A 4 -4.40 8.51 15.45
CA SER A 4 -3.41 7.52 15.90
C SER A 4 -4.00 6.58 16.94
N TYR A 5 -3.48 5.36 16.96
CA TYR A 5 -3.81 4.33 17.94
C TYR A 5 -2.59 4.07 18.81
N ARG A 6 -2.78 3.95 20.13
CA ARG A 6 -1.68 3.70 21.06
C ARG A 6 -0.97 2.39 20.71
N LEU A 7 0.36 2.43 20.66
CA LEU A 7 1.19 1.24 20.47
C LEU A 7 1.74 0.80 21.84
N GLU A 8 1.06 -0.14 22.48
CA GLU A 8 1.30 -0.58 23.85
C GLU A 8 2.03 -1.92 23.91
N ASN A 9 1.54 -2.93 23.18
CA ASN A 9 2.13 -4.27 23.14
C ASN A 9 2.78 -4.51 21.78
N TRP A 10 4.11 -4.44 21.72
CA TRP A 10 4.85 -4.67 20.49
C TRP A 10 6.24 -5.21 20.78
N VAL A 11 6.76 -5.98 19.82
CA VAL A 11 7.99 -6.74 19.98
C VAL A 11 9.04 -6.25 19.00
N VAL A 12 10.28 -6.16 19.45
CA VAL A 12 11.44 -5.91 18.60
C VAL A 12 12.37 -7.13 18.61
N ILE A 13 12.74 -7.61 17.42
CA ILE A 13 13.64 -8.73 17.21
C ILE A 13 14.94 -8.23 16.58
N TYR A 14 16.08 -8.49 17.23
CA TYR A 14 17.40 -8.10 16.74
C TYR A 14 18.55 -8.91 17.35
N LEU A 15 19.71 -8.92 16.68
CA LEU A 15 20.95 -9.53 17.22
C LEU A 15 21.46 -8.74 18.42
N GLN A 16 21.80 -9.41 19.52
CA GLN A 16 22.30 -8.75 20.74
C GLN A 16 23.49 -7.80 20.48
N THR A 17 24.37 -8.14 19.54
CA THR A 17 25.52 -7.32 19.13
C THR A 17 25.14 -5.97 18.51
N MET A 18 23.88 -5.77 18.09
CA MET A 18 23.38 -4.53 17.51
C MET A 18 22.65 -3.63 18.52
N GLN A 19 22.51 -4.06 19.78
CA GLN A 19 21.70 -3.39 20.80
C GLN A 19 22.04 -1.91 20.96
N GLU A 20 23.33 -1.58 21.08
CA GLU A 20 23.81 -0.19 21.29
C GLU A 20 23.42 0.76 20.15
N ARG A 21 23.14 0.24 18.95
CA ARG A 21 22.70 1.04 17.80
C ARG A 21 21.17 1.08 17.68
N ILE A 22 20.50 0.04 18.14
CA ILE A 22 19.05 -0.14 17.99
C ILE A 22 18.27 0.60 19.07
N LEU A 23 18.68 0.50 20.35
CA LEU A 23 17.94 1.15 21.44
C LEU A 23 17.85 2.67 21.24
N PRO A 24 18.94 3.40 20.93
CA PRO A 24 18.84 4.85 20.67
C PRO A 24 17.96 5.17 19.45
N PHE A 25 17.89 4.28 18.46
CA PHE A 25 17.01 4.47 17.31
C PHE A 25 15.54 4.31 17.70
N ILE A 26 15.21 3.31 18.52
CA ILE A 26 13.86 3.11 19.07
C ILE A 26 13.45 4.32 19.90
N ASP A 27 14.32 4.80 20.78
CA ASP A 27 14.04 5.98 21.61
C ASP A 27 13.77 7.22 20.75
N ASN A 28 14.54 7.41 19.67
CA ASN A 28 14.27 8.48 18.71
C ASN A 28 12.91 8.32 18.02
N VAL A 29 12.53 7.09 17.63
CA VAL A 29 11.20 6.82 17.03
C VAL A 29 10.08 7.14 18.02
N ILE A 30 10.20 6.72 19.29
CA ILE A 30 9.23 7.01 20.35
C ILE A 30 9.13 8.51 20.60
N ALA A 31 10.27 9.20 20.71
CA ALA A 31 10.31 10.63 20.97
C ALA A 31 9.67 11.47 19.84
N VAL A 32 9.94 11.15 18.58
CA VAL A 32 9.30 11.86 17.45
C VAL A 32 7.83 11.49 17.30
N ALA A 33 7.45 10.24 17.59
CA ALA A 33 6.05 9.82 17.58
C ALA A 33 5.23 10.61 18.60
N SER A 34 5.74 10.74 19.83
CA SER A 34 5.09 11.50 20.90
C SER A 34 4.87 12.97 20.51
N LYS A 35 5.87 13.61 19.89
CA LYS A 35 5.73 14.99 19.35
C LYS A 35 4.68 15.12 18.25
N MET A 36 4.35 14.03 17.57
CA MET A 36 3.28 13.97 16.58
C MET A 36 1.95 13.49 17.17
N GLY A 37 1.81 13.35 18.49
CA GLY A 37 0.60 12.88 19.14
C GLY A 37 0.35 11.37 19.00
N PHE A 38 1.37 10.59 18.63
CA PHE A 38 1.32 9.13 18.57
C PHE A 38 2.08 8.54 19.77
N GLU A 39 1.33 7.99 20.71
CA GLU A 39 1.87 7.39 21.93
C GLU A 39 2.39 5.96 21.67
N ILE A 40 3.68 5.74 21.90
CA ILE A 40 4.35 4.44 21.77
C ILE A 40 5.01 4.09 23.11
N ARG A 41 4.68 2.91 23.66
CA ARG A 41 5.34 2.34 24.84
C ARG A 41 6.70 1.74 24.46
N GLN A 42 7.57 1.51 25.45
CA GLN A 42 8.80 0.74 25.20
C GLN A 42 8.46 -0.70 24.78
N PRO A 43 9.14 -1.26 23.77
CA PRO A 43 8.84 -2.59 23.26
C PRO A 43 9.39 -3.70 24.15
N GLN A 44 8.83 -4.90 23.98
CA GLN A 44 9.48 -6.13 24.44
C GLN A 44 10.58 -6.53 23.47
N THR A 45 11.71 -6.99 24.00
CA THR A 45 12.87 -7.40 23.20
C THR A 45 12.97 -8.91 23.12
N ILE A 46 13.12 -9.44 21.91
CA ILE A 46 13.56 -10.81 21.67
C ILE A 46 14.92 -10.78 20.99
N PHE A 47 15.93 -11.28 21.69
CA PHE A 47 17.26 -11.42 21.11
C PHE A 47 17.29 -12.55 20.09
N LEU A 48 17.79 -12.22 18.91
CA LEU A 48 18.07 -13.17 17.85
C LEU A 48 19.45 -13.79 18.11
N PRO A 49 19.55 -15.14 18.25
CA PRO A 49 20.84 -15.80 18.51
C PRO A 49 21.83 -15.66 17.35
N ASP A 50 21.37 -15.88 16.13
CA ASP A 50 22.16 -15.79 14.92
C ASP A 50 21.29 -15.28 13.74
N PRO A 51 21.89 -14.73 12.67
CA PRO A 51 21.14 -14.09 11.59
C PRO A 51 20.50 -15.08 10.60
N SER A 52 20.40 -16.38 10.89
CA SER A 52 19.76 -17.37 10.02
C SER A 52 18.24 -17.18 9.93
N ILE A 53 17.65 -17.57 8.80
CA ILE A 53 16.19 -17.47 8.62
C ILE A 53 15.43 -18.34 9.62
N LYS A 54 15.99 -19.50 9.99
CA LYS A 54 15.40 -20.42 10.96
C LYS A 54 15.20 -19.74 12.31
N GLU A 55 16.22 -19.03 12.80
CA GLU A 55 16.11 -18.31 14.07
C GLU A 55 15.18 -17.10 13.97
N TYR A 56 15.15 -16.38 12.85
CA TYR A 56 14.14 -15.33 12.65
C TYR A 56 12.72 -15.88 12.76
N LEU A 57 12.41 -16.99 12.08
CA LEU A 57 11.07 -17.60 12.12
C LEU A 57 10.72 -18.10 13.53
N LYS A 58 11.66 -18.71 14.24
CA LYS A 58 11.47 -19.15 15.62
C LYS A 58 11.24 -17.99 16.60
N CYS A 59 12.01 -16.91 16.47
CA CYS A 59 11.81 -15.70 17.28
C CYS A 59 10.49 -15.00 16.93
N LEU A 60 10.08 -15.02 15.67
CA LEU A 60 8.77 -14.50 15.24
C LEU A 60 7.63 -15.30 15.83
N GLU A 61 7.68 -16.62 15.80
CA GLU A 61 6.68 -17.48 16.43
C GLU A 61 6.56 -17.19 17.93
N LYS A 62 7.68 -17.02 18.64
CA LYS A 62 7.68 -16.56 20.03
C LYS A 62 7.05 -15.18 20.21
N ALA A 63 7.33 -14.23 19.31
CA ALA A 63 6.73 -12.90 19.36
C ALA A 63 5.22 -12.96 19.13
N VAL A 64 4.76 -13.75 18.16
CA VAL A 64 3.34 -13.91 17.82
C VAL A 64 2.54 -14.46 19.00
N HIS A 65 3.10 -15.42 19.76
CA HIS A 65 2.46 -15.94 20.97
C HIS A 65 2.23 -14.90 22.07
N GLN A 66 2.89 -13.73 22.00
CA GLN A 66 2.66 -12.60 22.91
C GLN A 66 1.50 -11.69 22.45
N ASN A 67 0.81 -12.06 21.36
CA ASN A 67 -0.27 -11.31 20.72
C ASN A 67 0.04 -9.80 20.52
N PRO A 68 1.15 -9.45 19.85
CA PRO A 68 1.58 -8.07 19.69
C PRO A 68 0.75 -7.34 18.65
N GLN A 69 0.56 -6.03 18.86
CA GLN A 69 -0.01 -5.13 17.86
C GLN A 69 0.89 -4.97 16.64
N LEU A 70 2.22 -5.09 16.83
CA LEU A 70 3.22 -4.96 15.77
C LEU A 70 4.51 -5.69 16.15
N VAL A 71 5.20 -6.23 15.14
CA VAL A 71 6.56 -6.76 15.30
C VAL A 71 7.55 -5.97 14.44
N MET A 72 8.59 -5.43 15.08
CA MET A 72 9.70 -4.77 14.41
C MET A 72 10.91 -5.71 14.34
N VAL A 73 11.48 -5.89 13.15
CA VAL A 73 12.60 -6.80 12.92
C VAL A 73 13.79 -6.05 12.33
N PHE A 74 14.96 -6.20 12.94
CA PHE A 74 16.19 -5.58 12.45
C PHE A 74 17.05 -6.56 11.65
N PHE A 75 17.45 -6.17 10.44
CA PHE A 75 18.34 -6.95 9.60
C PHE A 75 19.78 -6.44 9.68
N ASN A 76 20.71 -7.36 9.95
CA ASN A 76 22.14 -7.07 9.98
C ASN A 76 22.75 -6.89 8.57
N TYR A 77 22.29 -7.67 7.59
CA TYR A 77 22.91 -7.73 6.26
C TYR A 77 22.14 -6.98 5.17
N PHE A 78 22.88 -6.52 4.18
CA PHE A 78 22.34 -5.94 2.96
C PHE A 78 21.63 -7.02 2.13
N ASN A 79 20.43 -6.68 1.66
CA ASN A 79 19.78 -7.33 0.52
C ASN A 79 19.52 -8.85 0.63
N ASN A 80 18.77 -9.29 1.64
CA ASN A 80 18.26 -10.66 1.69
C ASN A 80 16.75 -10.70 1.39
N ALA A 81 16.44 -10.67 0.08
CA ALA A 81 15.06 -10.65 -0.40
C ALA A 81 14.26 -11.89 0.06
N ASP A 82 14.90 -13.05 0.17
CA ASP A 82 14.24 -14.28 0.62
C ASP A 82 13.90 -14.24 2.11
N LYS A 83 14.80 -13.75 2.97
CA LYS A 83 14.48 -13.53 4.40
C LYS A 83 13.36 -12.52 4.57
N TYR A 84 13.39 -11.42 3.82
CA TYR A 84 12.31 -10.43 3.82
C TYR A 84 10.98 -11.08 3.42
N ALA A 85 10.96 -11.84 2.33
CA ALA A 85 9.76 -12.51 1.83
C ALA A 85 9.21 -13.54 2.82
N ALA A 86 10.09 -14.36 3.44
CA ALA A 86 9.70 -15.35 4.42
C ALA A 86 9.07 -14.70 5.67
N ILE A 87 9.70 -13.67 6.22
CA ILE A 87 9.17 -12.94 7.39
C ILE A 87 7.84 -12.28 7.06
N LYS A 88 7.71 -11.66 5.88
CA LYS A 88 6.45 -11.06 5.43
C LYS A 88 5.36 -12.09 5.23
N LYS A 89 5.67 -13.24 4.63
CA LYS A 89 4.72 -14.34 4.48
C LYS A 89 4.23 -14.81 5.86
N THR A 90 5.15 -15.10 6.77
CA THR A 90 4.79 -15.58 8.11
C THR A 90 3.92 -14.59 8.86
N CYS A 91 4.30 -13.31 8.89
CA CYS A 91 3.54 -12.35 9.68
C CYS A 91 2.23 -11.93 9.00
N THR A 92 2.21 -11.76 7.68
CA THR A 92 1.03 -11.25 6.98
C THR A 92 0.05 -12.35 6.57
N CYS A 93 0.53 -13.50 6.09
CA CYS A 93 -0.33 -14.59 5.61
C CYS A 93 -0.66 -15.60 6.71
N ASP A 94 0.31 -15.97 7.54
CA ASP A 94 0.10 -17.05 8.52
C ASP A 94 -0.52 -16.52 9.83
N TYR A 95 -0.16 -15.29 10.26
CA TYR A 95 -0.59 -14.74 11.56
C TYR A 95 -1.41 -13.43 11.49
N GLY A 96 -1.40 -12.70 10.37
CA GLY A 96 -2.13 -11.42 10.26
C GLY A 96 -1.57 -10.27 11.11
N ILE A 97 -0.29 -10.29 11.49
CA ILE A 97 0.34 -9.27 12.33
C ILE A 97 1.15 -8.25 11.50
N PRO A 98 0.93 -6.94 11.69
CA PRO A 98 1.72 -5.90 11.04
C PRO A 98 3.21 -5.99 11.40
N THR A 99 4.07 -5.84 10.39
CA THR A 99 5.53 -5.90 10.59
C THR A 99 6.29 -4.70 10.04
N GLN A 100 7.27 -4.22 10.79
CA GLN A 100 8.24 -3.21 10.37
C GLN A 100 9.64 -3.80 10.29
N ILE A 101 10.22 -3.84 9.09
CA ILE A 101 11.59 -4.32 8.91
C ILE A 101 12.52 -3.11 8.79
N ILE A 102 13.59 -3.08 9.58
CA ILE A 102 14.61 -2.02 9.54
C ILE A 102 15.96 -2.63 9.18
N THR A 103 16.65 -2.03 8.20
CA THR A 103 17.98 -2.51 7.77
C THR A 103 19.11 -1.79 8.51
N ASN A 104 20.26 -2.43 8.65
CA ASN A 104 21.46 -1.80 9.24
C ASN A 104 21.85 -0.48 8.55
N LYS A 105 21.64 -0.34 7.23
CA LYS A 105 21.88 0.92 6.48
C LYS A 105 21.10 2.11 7.05
N THR A 106 19.89 1.83 7.52
CA THR A 106 18.99 2.81 8.14
C THR A 106 19.54 3.31 9.47
N LEU A 107 20.15 2.41 10.25
CA LEU A 107 20.74 2.71 11.56
C LEU A 107 22.02 3.55 11.46
N ILE A 108 22.86 3.29 10.44
CA ILE A 108 24.13 4.02 10.24
C ILE A 108 23.87 5.52 10.03
N LYS A 109 22.79 5.88 9.33
CA LYS A 109 22.51 7.27 8.97
C LYS A 109 21.98 8.14 10.13
N LYS A 110 21.81 7.59 11.34
CA LYS A 110 21.37 8.25 12.60
C LYS A 110 20.56 9.54 12.40
N SER A 111 19.48 9.47 11.63
CA SER A 111 18.73 10.65 11.21
C SER A 111 17.35 10.65 11.85
N LEU A 112 17.02 11.73 12.56
CA LEU A 112 15.67 11.97 13.08
C LEU A 112 14.62 11.93 11.96
N THR A 113 14.96 12.35 10.74
CA THR A 113 14.08 12.26 9.58
C THR A 113 13.67 10.82 9.26
N ILE A 114 14.59 9.86 9.44
CA ILE A 114 14.29 8.45 9.25
C ILE A 114 13.37 7.96 10.37
N ALA A 115 13.67 8.31 11.63
CA ALA A 115 12.84 7.95 12.76
C ALA A 115 11.40 8.48 12.61
N THR A 116 11.24 9.73 12.16
CA THR A 116 9.93 10.34 11.87
C THR A 116 9.16 9.56 10.81
N LYS A 117 9.83 9.18 9.72
CA LYS A 117 9.20 8.36 8.64
C LYS A 117 8.80 6.97 9.15
N VAL A 118 9.60 6.36 10.01
CA VAL A 118 9.26 5.07 10.63
C VAL A 118 8.07 5.23 11.58
N ALA A 119 8.05 6.25 12.44
CA ALA A 119 6.91 6.51 13.32
C ALA A 119 5.59 6.71 12.53
N ILE A 120 5.63 7.45 11.42
CA ILE A 120 4.49 7.60 10.51
C ILE A 120 4.05 6.24 9.94
N GLN A 121 4.98 5.40 9.50
CA GLN A 121 4.67 4.06 8.99
C GLN A 121 4.08 3.14 10.06
N LEU A 122 4.58 3.20 11.30
CA LEU A 122 4.03 2.44 12.42
C LEU A 122 2.58 2.83 12.67
N ASN A 123 2.28 4.13 12.70
CA ASN A 123 0.91 4.60 12.85
C ASN A 123 -0.01 4.09 11.74
N CYS A 124 0.40 4.19 10.47
CA CYS A 124 -0.40 3.69 9.34
C CYS A 124 -0.67 2.18 9.43
N LYS A 125 0.30 1.40 9.91
CA LYS A 125 0.17 -0.06 10.06
C LYS A 125 -0.78 -0.48 11.18
N LEU A 126 -1.03 0.41 12.13
CA LEU A 126 -2.04 0.25 13.17
C LEU A 126 -3.41 0.79 12.75
N GLY A 127 -3.56 1.23 11.49
CA GLY A 127 -4.79 1.85 10.97
C GLY A 127 -4.89 3.35 11.22
N GLY A 128 -3.87 3.98 11.81
CA GLY A 128 -3.82 5.43 12.04
C GLY A 128 -3.62 6.23 10.76
N THR A 129 -3.88 7.54 10.84
CA THR A 129 -3.88 8.46 9.71
C THR A 129 -2.93 9.63 9.98
N PRO A 130 -1.85 9.78 9.20
CA PRO A 130 -0.89 10.86 9.43
C PRO A 130 -1.47 12.26 9.16
N TRP A 131 -2.13 12.43 8.01
CA TRP A 131 -2.78 13.65 7.54
C TRP A 131 -3.91 13.30 6.57
N LEU A 132 -4.79 14.27 6.28
CA LEU A 132 -5.86 14.15 5.29
C LEU A 132 -5.96 15.40 4.44
N ALA A 133 -6.40 15.22 3.20
CA ALA A 133 -6.80 16.32 2.33
C ALA A 133 -8.31 16.56 2.50
N GLU A 134 -8.73 17.81 2.43
CA GLU A 134 -10.15 18.16 2.44
C GLU A 134 -10.79 17.78 1.11
N ILE A 135 -11.81 16.92 1.15
CA ILE A 135 -12.59 16.52 -0.01
C ILE A 135 -14.04 16.94 0.24
N PRO A 136 -14.57 17.93 -0.51
CA PRO A 136 -15.90 18.51 -0.24
C PRO A 136 -17.06 17.63 -0.74
N ILE A 137 -16.87 16.31 -0.88
CA ILE A 137 -17.85 15.37 -1.44
C ILE A 137 -18.16 14.30 -0.39
N LYS A 138 -19.44 14.11 -0.04
CA LYS A 138 -19.92 13.06 0.87
C LYS A 138 -20.30 11.80 0.08
N GLY A 139 -20.11 10.62 0.67
CA GLY A 139 -20.47 9.36 0.02
C GLY A 139 -19.61 9.07 -1.21
N LEU A 140 -18.37 9.56 -1.23
CA LEU A 140 -17.39 9.28 -2.28
C LEU A 140 -16.57 8.06 -1.88
N MET A 141 -16.53 7.06 -2.75
CA MET A 141 -15.56 5.96 -2.70
C MET A 141 -14.59 6.11 -3.87
N THR A 142 -13.30 6.23 -3.56
CA THR A 142 -12.23 6.16 -4.55
C THR A 142 -11.59 4.78 -4.48
N ILE A 143 -11.45 4.13 -5.63
CA ILE A 143 -10.87 2.80 -5.78
C ILE A 143 -9.61 2.91 -6.64
N GLY A 144 -8.48 2.40 -6.17
CA GLY A 144 -7.27 2.20 -6.96
C GLY A 144 -7.08 0.73 -7.29
N VAL A 145 -6.79 0.40 -8.55
CA VAL A 145 -6.58 -0.96 -9.04
C VAL A 145 -5.28 -1.06 -9.82
N ASP A 146 -4.36 -1.90 -9.35
CA ASP A 146 -3.11 -2.21 -10.04
C ASP A 146 -2.95 -3.72 -10.23
N ILE A 147 -2.36 -4.13 -11.35
CA ILE A 147 -2.05 -5.53 -11.64
C ILE A 147 -0.54 -5.66 -11.77
N SER A 148 0.03 -6.54 -10.95
CA SER A 148 1.43 -6.88 -11.01
C SER A 148 1.62 -8.33 -11.45
N ARG A 149 2.71 -8.58 -12.19
CA ARG A 149 3.14 -9.93 -12.53
C ARG A 149 4.00 -10.48 -11.41
N ASP A 150 3.80 -11.73 -11.04
CA ASP A 150 4.65 -12.40 -10.06
C ASP A 150 6.11 -12.49 -10.57
N LYS A 151 7.06 -12.33 -9.66
CA LYS A 151 8.50 -12.31 -9.99
C LYS A 151 9.06 -13.72 -10.20
N LYS A 152 8.48 -14.74 -9.56
CA LYS A 152 8.92 -16.13 -9.60
C LYS A 152 8.14 -16.93 -10.64
N ASP A 153 6.82 -16.80 -10.65
CA ASP A 153 5.95 -17.45 -11.64
C ASP A 153 5.48 -16.47 -12.72
N ARG A 154 6.07 -16.56 -13.92
CA ARG A 154 5.72 -15.71 -15.05
C ARG A 154 4.26 -15.87 -15.49
N LYS A 155 3.58 -16.96 -15.17
CA LYS A 155 2.17 -17.16 -15.52
C LYS A 155 1.22 -16.68 -14.42
N GLN A 156 1.74 -16.19 -13.29
CA GLN A 156 0.95 -15.67 -12.17
C GLN A 156 0.89 -14.14 -12.18
N PHE A 157 -0.31 -13.62 -11.91
CA PHE A 157 -0.58 -12.21 -11.74
C PHE A 157 -1.32 -11.97 -10.42
N TRP A 158 -1.19 -10.76 -9.90
CA TRP A 158 -1.83 -10.30 -8.66
C TRP A 158 -2.49 -8.96 -8.93
N GLY A 159 -3.82 -8.94 -8.87
CA GLY A 159 -4.61 -7.72 -8.85
C GLY A 159 -4.78 -7.23 -7.42
N ALA A 160 -4.38 -5.98 -7.17
CA ALA A 160 -4.56 -5.32 -5.87
C ALA A 160 -5.58 -4.20 -6.03
N LEU A 161 -6.58 -4.21 -5.15
CA LEU A 161 -7.60 -3.17 -5.05
C LEU A 161 -7.50 -2.51 -3.69
N VAL A 162 -7.55 -1.18 -3.67
CA VAL A 162 -7.69 -0.38 -2.45
C VAL A 162 -8.85 0.58 -2.63
N ALA A 163 -9.79 0.62 -1.68
CA ALA A 163 -10.97 1.48 -1.71
C ALA A 163 -11.03 2.36 -0.45
N THR A 164 -11.36 3.64 -0.61
CA THR A 164 -11.60 4.54 0.54
C THR A 164 -12.98 4.32 1.15
N MET A 165 -13.10 4.45 2.46
CA MET A 165 -14.34 4.32 3.24
C MET A 165 -14.79 5.68 3.77
N ASP A 166 -15.32 6.50 2.86
CA ASP A 166 -15.74 7.90 3.06
C ASP A 166 -14.75 8.73 3.90
N LEU A 167 -13.79 9.36 3.23
CA LEU A 167 -12.76 10.18 3.89
C LEU A 167 -13.31 11.39 4.66
N LYS A 168 -14.61 11.68 4.58
CA LYS A 168 -15.27 12.72 5.36
C LYS A 168 -15.89 12.19 6.66
N ASP A 169 -16.15 10.89 6.77
CA ASP A 169 -16.63 10.25 8.01
C ASP A 169 -15.46 9.58 8.75
N LEU A 170 -14.82 10.39 9.59
CA LEU A 170 -13.48 10.15 10.15
C LEU A 170 -13.50 9.26 11.40
N ARG A 171 -14.64 8.64 11.68
CA ARG A 171 -14.87 7.88 12.91
C ARG A 171 -14.43 6.40 12.79
N ARG A 172 -14.00 5.96 11.60
CA ARG A 172 -13.87 4.53 11.23
C ARG A 172 -12.67 4.26 10.32
N GLU A 173 -12.48 2.99 9.96
CA GLU A 173 -11.47 2.53 8.98
C GLU A 173 -11.57 3.37 7.70
N LEU A 174 -10.44 3.90 7.23
CA LEU A 174 -10.43 4.79 6.05
C LEU A 174 -10.23 4.05 4.73
N PHE A 175 -9.72 2.82 4.78
CA PHE A 175 -9.35 2.06 3.59
C PHE A 175 -9.69 0.58 3.76
N PHE A 176 -10.23 0.01 2.70
CA PHE A 176 -10.29 -1.43 2.47
C PHE A 176 -9.27 -1.81 1.41
N SER A 177 -8.67 -2.99 1.55
CA SER A 177 -7.78 -3.54 0.53
C SER A 177 -8.02 -5.02 0.35
N CYS A 178 -7.96 -5.48 -0.90
CA CYS A 178 -7.94 -6.90 -1.22
C CYS A 178 -6.98 -7.19 -2.35
N VAL A 179 -6.50 -8.44 -2.39
CA VAL A 179 -5.56 -8.93 -3.41
C VAL A 179 -6.08 -10.25 -3.94
N THR A 180 -6.17 -10.36 -5.27
CA THR A 180 -6.65 -11.54 -5.96
C THR A 180 -5.62 -12.03 -6.97
N GLY A 181 -5.27 -13.32 -6.88
CA GLY A 181 -4.34 -13.98 -7.77
C GLY A 181 -5.06 -14.62 -8.96
N PHE A 182 -4.48 -14.50 -10.16
CA PHE A 182 -4.99 -15.15 -11.37
C PHE A 182 -3.86 -15.58 -12.31
N LYS A 183 -4.15 -16.51 -13.22
CA LYS A 183 -3.18 -17.03 -14.20
C LYS A 183 -3.28 -16.30 -15.53
N GLU A 184 -2.21 -16.35 -16.31
CA GLU A 184 -2.17 -15.88 -17.70
C GLU A 184 -3.33 -16.47 -18.52
N GLY A 185 -4.05 -15.63 -19.25
CA GLY A 185 -5.26 -16.03 -19.99
C GLY A 185 -6.51 -16.21 -19.14
N GLY A 186 -6.42 -16.06 -17.81
CA GLY A 186 -7.58 -16.07 -16.92
C GLY A 186 -8.42 -14.78 -17.01
N ASP A 187 -9.69 -14.89 -16.66
CA ASP A 187 -10.63 -13.76 -16.65
C ASP A 187 -10.47 -12.92 -15.37
N TYR A 188 -9.59 -11.92 -15.44
CA TYR A 188 -9.44 -10.95 -14.36
C TYR A 188 -10.64 -10.00 -14.23
N SER A 189 -11.40 -9.76 -15.30
CA SER A 189 -12.54 -8.83 -15.27
C SER A 189 -13.58 -9.29 -14.25
N SER A 190 -13.95 -10.57 -14.30
CA SER A 190 -14.87 -11.17 -13.34
C SER A 190 -14.34 -11.10 -11.89
N LEU A 191 -13.04 -11.32 -11.69
CA LEU A 191 -12.42 -11.25 -10.36
C LEU A 191 -12.41 -9.82 -9.81
N LEU A 192 -12.18 -8.84 -10.67
CA LEU A 192 -12.21 -7.43 -10.27
C LEU A 192 -13.62 -6.99 -9.86
N VAL A 193 -14.66 -7.44 -10.55
CA VAL A 193 -16.05 -7.20 -10.16
C VAL A 193 -16.31 -7.68 -8.74
N ILE A 194 -15.86 -8.90 -8.42
CA ILE A 194 -15.98 -9.48 -7.07
C ILE A 194 -15.29 -8.59 -6.04
N ASP A 195 -14.08 -8.12 -6.33
CA ASP A 195 -13.29 -7.29 -5.42
C ASP A 195 -13.92 -5.89 -5.20
N ILE A 196 -14.49 -5.29 -6.24
CA ILE A 196 -15.25 -4.04 -6.12
C ILE A 196 -16.51 -4.25 -5.29
N VAL A 197 -17.24 -5.36 -5.50
CA VAL A 197 -18.43 -5.68 -4.70
C VAL A 197 -18.09 -5.88 -3.22
N LYS A 198 -16.96 -6.51 -2.90
CA LYS A 198 -16.48 -6.61 -1.52
C LYS A 198 -16.26 -5.22 -0.91
N ALA A 199 -15.59 -4.32 -1.63
CA ALA A 199 -15.35 -2.96 -1.16
C ALA A 199 -16.66 -2.18 -0.92
N VAL A 200 -17.61 -2.27 -1.86
CA VAL A 200 -18.93 -1.61 -1.75
C VAL A 200 -19.74 -2.16 -0.57
N LYS A 201 -19.71 -3.47 -0.35
CA LYS A 201 -20.36 -4.10 0.82
C LYS A 201 -19.70 -3.67 2.13
N GLU A 202 -18.38 -3.57 2.17
CA GLU A 202 -17.66 -3.12 3.36
C GLU A 202 -17.99 -1.65 3.70
N PHE A 203 -18.11 -0.80 2.68
CA PHE A 203 -18.58 0.57 2.86
C PHE A 203 -19.99 0.61 3.46
N TYR A 204 -20.92 -0.18 2.92
CA TYR A 204 -22.28 -0.27 3.46
C TYR A 204 -22.29 -0.76 4.91
N LYS A 205 -21.49 -1.78 5.23
CA LYS A 205 -21.34 -2.29 6.59
C LYS A 205 -20.89 -1.21 7.58
N TYR A 206 -20.01 -0.31 7.17
CA TYR A 206 -19.51 0.76 8.04
C TYR A 206 -20.40 1.99 8.13
N HIS A 207 -21.04 2.39 7.03
CA HIS A 207 -21.79 3.65 6.95
C HIS A 207 -23.32 3.46 6.93
N GLY A 208 -23.81 2.23 6.79
CA GLY A 208 -25.24 1.90 6.65
C GLY A 208 -25.86 2.35 5.32
N VAL A 209 -25.06 2.88 4.40
CA VAL A 209 -25.48 3.39 3.09
C VAL A 209 -24.42 3.04 2.05
N PHE A 210 -24.84 2.86 0.80
CA PHE A 210 -23.91 2.67 -0.32
C PHE A 210 -23.24 3.99 -0.72
N PRO A 211 -22.01 3.96 -1.28
CA PRO A 211 -21.39 5.18 -1.77
C PRO A 211 -22.20 5.77 -2.92
N LYS A 212 -22.46 7.07 -2.89
CA LYS A 212 -23.20 7.79 -3.94
C LYS A 212 -22.41 7.90 -5.24
N THR A 213 -21.09 8.02 -5.11
CA THR A 213 -20.17 8.14 -6.22
C THR A 213 -18.99 7.20 -6.02
N ILE A 214 -18.71 6.39 -7.04
CA ILE A 214 -17.54 5.53 -7.09
C ILE A 214 -16.62 6.03 -8.20
N VAL A 215 -15.36 6.32 -7.86
CA VAL A 215 -14.31 6.70 -8.82
C VAL A 215 -13.24 5.62 -8.83
N ILE A 216 -13.06 4.95 -9.96
CA ILE A 216 -12.09 3.87 -10.14
C ILE A 216 -10.88 4.39 -10.92
N PHE A 217 -9.69 4.28 -10.36
CA PHE A 217 -8.41 4.53 -11.00
C PHE A 217 -7.74 3.19 -11.34
N ARG A 218 -7.72 2.83 -12.62
CA ARG A 218 -7.12 1.59 -13.14
C ARG A 218 -5.73 1.86 -13.71
N GLU A 219 -4.67 1.32 -13.08
CA GLU A 219 -3.27 1.47 -13.52
C GLU A 219 -2.79 0.30 -14.40
N GLY A 220 -1.88 0.55 -15.34
CA GLY A 220 -1.16 -0.53 -16.03
C GLY A 220 -1.88 -1.09 -17.25
N VAL A 221 -2.85 -0.34 -17.77
CA VAL A 221 -3.54 -0.60 -19.03
C VAL A 221 -2.73 -0.07 -20.19
N ARG A 222 -2.54 -0.88 -21.25
CA ARG A 222 -1.98 -0.41 -22.53
C ARG A 222 -3.08 0.15 -23.42
N GLU A 223 -2.74 1.08 -24.30
CA GLU A 223 -3.69 1.72 -25.22
C GLU A 223 -4.49 0.71 -26.07
N GLY A 224 -3.83 -0.34 -26.58
CA GLY A 224 -4.50 -1.40 -27.34
C GLY A 224 -5.47 -2.28 -26.52
N GLN A 225 -5.51 -2.14 -25.19
CA GLN A 225 -6.43 -2.87 -24.31
C GLN A 225 -7.67 -2.05 -23.92
N LEU A 226 -7.73 -0.77 -24.27
CA LEU A 226 -8.83 0.13 -23.86
C LEU A 226 -10.19 -0.36 -24.34
N LYS A 227 -10.27 -0.84 -25.59
CA LYS A 227 -11.51 -1.40 -26.14
C LYS A 227 -11.99 -2.60 -25.34
N PHE A 228 -11.09 -3.55 -25.07
CA PHE A 228 -11.40 -4.74 -24.27
C PHE A 228 -11.88 -4.39 -22.85
N ILE A 229 -11.24 -3.42 -22.19
CA ILE A 229 -11.63 -2.97 -20.85
C ILE A 229 -13.02 -2.34 -20.87
N ASN A 230 -13.30 -1.50 -21.87
CA ASN A 230 -14.61 -0.88 -22.00
C ASN A 230 -15.72 -1.91 -22.22
N GLU A 231 -15.51 -2.85 -23.15
CA GLU A 231 -16.52 -3.84 -23.56
C GLU A 231 -16.67 -5.00 -22.56
N ASN A 232 -15.68 -5.28 -21.71
CA ASN A 232 -15.76 -6.40 -20.76
C ASN A 232 -15.74 -5.94 -19.31
N GLU A 233 -14.63 -5.32 -18.88
CA GLU A 233 -14.42 -4.97 -17.47
C GLU A 233 -15.47 -3.95 -16.99
N LEU A 234 -15.64 -2.84 -17.73
CA LEU A 234 -16.56 -1.78 -17.34
C LEU A 234 -18.03 -2.21 -17.44
N GLU A 235 -18.40 -2.98 -18.45
CA GLU A 235 -19.77 -3.50 -18.60
C GLU A 235 -20.15 -4.44 -17.45
N GLN A 236 -19.28 -5.39 -17.09
CA GLN A 236 -19.52 -6.29 -15.97
C GLN A 236 -19.60 -5.55 -14.63
N ILE A 237 -18.72 -4.57 -14.41
CA ILE A 237 -18.76 -3.72 -13.20
C ILE A 237 -20.08 -2.95 -13.13
N LYS A 238 -20.49 -2.31 -14.24
CA LYS A 238 -21.75 -1.56 -14.30
C LYS A 238 -22.94 -2.46 -14.03
N ALA A 239 -23.04 -3.59 -14.70
CA ALA A 239 -24.15 -4.53 -14.54
C ALA A 239 -24.32 -4.97 -13.08
N GLN A 240 -23.21 -5.38 -12.44
CA GLN A 240 -23.26 -5.88 -11.07
C GLN A 240 -23.56 -4.78 -10.05
N LEU A 241 -23.01 -3.58 -10.22
CA LEU A 241 -23.28 -2.46 -9.32
C LEU A 241 -24.71 -1.92 -9.51
N GLU A 242 -25.20 -1.83 -10.75
CA GLU A 242 -26.57 -1.40 -10.99
C GLU A 242 -27.60 -2.33 -10.36
N GLU A 243 -27.37 -3.65 -10.38
CA GLU A 243 -28.23 -4.62 -9.70
C GLU A 243 -28.30 -4.34 -8.20
N ILE A 244 -27.15 -4.17 -7.54
CA ILE A 244 -27.06 -3.86 -6.10
C ILE A 244 -27.79 -2.54 -5.81
N TYR A 245 -27.57 -1.52 -6.63
CA TYR A 245 -28.12 -0.18 -6.37
C TYR A 245 -29.61 -0.08 -6.66
N LYS A 246 -30.12 -0.78 -7.69
CA LYS A 246 -31.56 -0.90 -7.98
C LYS A 246 -32.30 -1.60 -6.85
N ALA A 247 -31.74 -2.70 -6.34
CA ALA A 247 -32.32 -3.44 -5.21
C ALA A 247 -32.40 -2.60 -3.91
N ASN A 248 -31.63 -1.51 -3.82
CA ASN A 248 -31.58 -0.61 -2.67
C ASN A 248 -32.08 0.81 -3.00
N GLU A 249 -32.83 0.97 -4.09
CA GLU A 249 -33.47 2.24 -4.53
C GLU A 249 -32.51 3.45 -4.53
N THR A 250 -31.22 3.21 -4.82
CA THR A 250 -30.16 4.23 -4.75
C THR A 250 -29.59 4.49 -6.14
N LYS A 251 -29.31 5.76 -6.46
CA LYS A 251 -28.64 6.12 -7.72
C LYS A 251 -27.13 5.88 -7.63
N LEU A 252 -26.58 5.11 -8.57
CA LEU A 252 -25.14 4.94 -8.78
C LEU A 252 -24.58 6.05 -9.66
N ASN A 253 -23.52 6.72 -9.22
CA ASN A 253 -22.64 7.49 -10.11
C ASN A 253 -21.27 6.80 -10.19
N LEU A 254 -20.90 6.32 -11.38
CA LEU A 254 -19.65 5.61 -11.61
C LEU A 254 -18.74 6.40 -12.56
N VAL A 255 -17.49 6.60 -12.13
CA VAL A 255 -16.42 7.20 -12.95
C VAL A 255 -15.29 6.19 -13.05
N TYR A 256 -14.83 5.90 -14.26
CA TYR A 256 -13.73 4.99 -14.52
C TYR A 256 -12.59 5.71 -15.26
N ILE A 257 -11.42 5.75 -14.64
CA ILE A 257 -10.25 6.50 -15.10
C ILE A 257 -9.09 5.54 -15.29
N VAL A 258 -8.60 5.45 -16.52
CA VAL A 258 -7.36 4.72 -16.83
C VAL A 258 -6.16 5.63 -16.54
N THR A 259 -5.21 5.13 -15.76
CA THR A 259 -3.98 5.85 -15.41
C THR A 259 -2.74 5.19 -16.02
N THR A 260 -1.92 5.99 -16.69
CA THR A 260 -0.71 5.51 -17.38
C THR A 260 0.50 6.34 -16.96
N LYS A 261 1.44 5.71 -16.25
CA LYS A 261 2.69 6.38 -15.81
C LYS A 261 3.80 6.34 -16.84
N LYS A 262 3.80 5.35 -17.73
CA LYS A 262 4.85 5.15 -18.75
C LYS A 262 4.39 5.71 -20.10
N ILE A 263 4.46 7.04 -20.25
CA ILE A 263 4.10 7.76 -21.49
C ILE A 263 5.32 8.39 -22.17
N SER A 264 5.24 8.59 -23.48
CA SER A 264 6.26 9.29 -24.29
C SER A 264 6.18 10.81 -24.16
N THR A 265 4.99 11.35 -23.87
CA THR A 265 4.75 12.80 -23.73
C THR A 265 5.66 13.42 -22.66
N ARG A 266 6.25 14.57 -22.98
CA ARG A 266 7.05 15.40 -22.06
C ARG A 266 6.49 16.81 -22.08
N ILE A 267 6.34 17.40 -20.90
CA ILE A 267 5.87 18.76 -20.71
C ILE A 267 7.03 19.54 -20.10
N PHE A 268 7.34 20.70 -20.69
CA PHE A 268 8.41 21.58 -20.22
C PHE A 268 7.80 22.94 -19.91
N SER A 269 8.26 23.58 -18.84
CA SER A 269 7.98 24.99 -18.60
C SER A 269 8.80 25.82 -19.58
N PHE A 270 8.14 26.74 -20.27
CA PHE A 270 8.83 27.73 -21.07
C PHE A 270 9.39 28.81 -20.14
N ASP A 271 10.71 28.97 -20.13
CA ASP A 271 11.42 30.04 -19.42
C ASP A 271 12.06 30.95 -20.47
N GLU A 272 11.51 32.15 -20.65
CA GLU A 272 12.00 33.15 -21.62
C GLU A 272 13.49 33.48 -21.42
N LYS A 273 14.03 33.28 -20.22
CA LYS A 273 15.43 33.60 -19.89
C LYS A 273 16.41 32.46 -20.15
N LYS A 274 15.94 31.28 -20.56
CA LYS A 274 16.79 30.13 -20.88
C LYS A 274 16.41 29.61 -22.26
N SER A 275 17.26 29.89 -23.26
CA SER A 275 17.11 29.27 -24.57
C SER A 275 17.15 27.74 -24.42
N ILE A 276 16.10 27.08 -24.89
CA ILE A 276 16.08 25.61 -25.01
C ILE A 276 17.05 25.27 -26.14
N THR A 277 18.30 24.95 -25.79
CA THR A 277 19.22 24.32 -26.73
C THR A 277 18.76 22.89 -26.96
N TRP A 278 18.09 22.66 -28.08
CA TRP A 278 17.82 21.32 -28.59
C TRP A 278 19.16 20.64 -28.92
N HIS A 279 19.75 19.93 -27.96
CA HIS A 279 20.75 18.93 -28.31
C HIS A 279 20.04 17.84 -29.09
N SER A 280 20.32 17.78 -30.40
CA SER A 280 19.77 16.83 -31.34
C SER A 280 19.83 15.40 -30.78
N CYS A 281 18.66 14.87 -30.40
CA CYS A 281 18.50 13.45 -30.20
C CYS A 281 18.73 12.78 -31.55
N ARG A 282 19.90 12.16 -31.76
CA ARG A 282 20.33 11.47 -33.00
C ARG A 282 19.46 10.26 -33.40
N ARG A 283 18.26 10.09 -32.85
CA ARG A 283 17.41 8.90 -33.06
C ARG A 283 16.06 9.17 -33.72
N CYS A 284 15.78 10.41 -34.14
CA CYS A 284 14.52 10.78 -34.79
C CYS A 284 14.69 11.34 -36.21
N TYR A 285 15.57 10.74 -37.02
CA TYR A 285 15.51 10.90 -38.48
C TYR A 285 14.97 9.60 -39.09
N HIS A 286 13.65 9.48 -39.17
CA HIS A 286 13.07 8.69 -40.26
C HIS A 286 12.93 9.62 -41.45
N THR A 287 13.76 9.34 -42.44
CA THR A 287 13.74 9.91 -43.78
C THR A 287 12.38 9.67 -44.44
N THR A 288 11.57 10.71 -44.56
CA THR A 288 10.69 10.89 -45.72
C THR A 288 11.53 11.59 -46.78
N ARG A 289 11.98 10.84 -47.78
CA ARG A 289 12.33 11.38 -49.10
C ARG A 289 11.25 10.91 -50.07
N GLU A 290 10.91 11.84 -50.95
CA GLU A 290 9.95 11.80 -52.06
C GLU A 290 10.04 10.53 -52.92
#